data_AF-A0A3A0B3Q5-F1
#
_entry.id   AF-A0A3A0B3Q5-F1
#
_cell.length_a   1.000
_cell.length_b   1.000
_cell.length_c   1.000
_cell.angle_alpha   90.00
_cell.angle_beta   90.00
_cell.angle_gamma   90.00
#
_symmetry.space_group_name_H-M   'P 1'
#
loop_
_entity.id
_entity.type
_entity.pdbx_description
1 polymer ?
#
loop_
_entity_poly.entity_id
_entity_poly.type
_entity_poly.pdbx_seq_one_letter_code
_entity_poly.pdbx_strand_id
1 'polypeptide(L)'
;MCVNVVILRRNDFELSDWTTVDTHVPLAELSAREVCRITADPEQFSGGGAVAALSAGYAAAITLLVARLSERRRRMRAGATDAYSVEQKLLDLQSRFLTAADRDLSALDALLQAQRNVRDGGSREPYIAALEAAAREPVALADDIALLLKVVQHEVTAASRFTVSDLGAAAAIGRGAAQAALLTAKVNVALLRTELIDQADVDALAARIDTVATQIDACAQEIINVTNQRISEPHATRAADGM
;
A
#
# COMPACT_ATOMS: atom_id res chain seq x y z
N MET A 1 -39.77 9.79 -0.80
CA MET A 1 -39.03 8.51 -0.78
C MET A 1 -37.95 8.62 0.28
N CYS A 2 -38.21 8.12 1.49
CA CYS A 2 -37.21 8.06 2.57
C CYS A 2 -36.56 6.68 2.54
N VAL A 3 -35.23 6.63 2.45
CA VAL A 3 -34.45 5.39 2.53
C VAL A 3 -34.25 5.08 4.01
N ASN A 4 -34.73 3.90 4.42
CA ASN A 4 -34.55 3.35 5.76
C ASN A 4 -33.06 3.14 6.07
N VAL A 5 -32.52 3.91 7.01
CA VAL A 5 -31.28 3.56 7.71
C VAL A 5 -31.67 2.62 8.84
N VAL A 6 -31.29 1.35 8.69
CA VAL A 6 -31.44 0.34 9.75
C VAL A 6 -30.45 0.68 10.86
N ILE A 7 -30.95 1.31 11.92
CA ILE A 7 -30.24 1.41 13.21
C ILE A 7 -30.29 0.01 13.83
N LEU A 8 -29.20 -0.75 13.71
CA LEU A 8 -29.04 -2.00 14.46
C LEU A 8 -28.85 -1.63 15.93
N ARG A 9 -29.89 -1.88 16.73
CA ARG A 9 -29.86 -1.78 18.19
C ARG A 9 -28.99 -2.91 18.76
N ARG A 10 -28.09 -2.54 19.68
CA ARG A 10 -27.42 -3.42 20.63
C ARG A 10 -28.43 -4.35 21.32
N ASN A 11 -28.29 -5.66 21.15
CA ASN A 11 -28.31 -6.66 22.22
C ASN A 11 -28.07 -8.07 21.62
N ASP A 12 -27.31 -8.88 22.37
CA ASP A 12 -27.15 -10.35 22.25
C ASP A 12 -25.98 -10.91 21.42
N PHE A 13 -24.76 -10.45 21.71
CA PHE A 13 -23.55 -11.27 21.53
C PHE A 13 -22.66 -11.15 22.77
N GLU A 14 -22.69 -12.15 23.66
CA GLU A 14 -21.73 -12.26 24.76
C GLU A 14 -20.37 -12.65 24.19
N LEU A 15 -19.56 -11.64 23.88
CA LEU A 15 -18.15 -11.77 23.47
C LEU A 15 -17.27 -11.90 24.72
N SER A 16 -17.37 -13.02 25.44
CA SER A 16 -16.45 -13.36 26.55
C SER A 16 -15.29 -14.20 26.03
N ASP A 17 -14.25 -13.52 25.54
CA ASP A 17 -12.82 -13.92 25.51
C ASP A 17 -12.04 -13.18 24.41
N TRP A 18 -12.15 -11.86 24.36
CA TRP A 18 -11.19 -11.05 23.61
C TRP A 18 -10.21 -10.45 24.58
N THR A 19 -9.00 -11.02 24.61
CA THR A 19 -7.83 -10.30 25.09
C THR A 19 -7.77 -8.99 24.34
N THR A 20 -7.85 -7.89 25.07
CA THR A 20 -7.55 -6.55 24.57
C THR A 20 -6.19 -6.63 23.88
N VAL A 21 -6.16 -6.54 22.55
CA VAL A 21 -4.90 -6.28 21.87
C VAL A 21 -4.44 -4.94 22.39
N ASP A 22 -3.26 -4.94 22.99
CA ASP A 22 -2.60 -3.74 23.46
C ASP A 22 -2.50 -2.78 22.26
N THR A 23 -3.26 -1.69 22.29
CA THR A 23 -3.37 -0.73 21.18
C THR A 23 -2.08 0.06 20.94
N HIS A 24 -0.99 -0.32 21.62
CA HIS A 24 0.35 0.26 21.49
C HIS A 24 1.29 -0.52 20.56
N VAL A 25 0.89 -1.69 20.04
CA VAL A 25 1.73 -2.46 19.09
C VAL A 25 1.48 -1.97 17.66
N PRO A 26 2.52 -1.58 16.89
CA PRO A 26 2.39 -1.23 15.48
C PRO A 26 1.68 -2.34 14.67
N LEU A 27 0.80 -1.95 13.76
CA LEU A 27 0.05 -2.88 12.90
C LEU A 27 0.99 -3.80 12.11
N ALA A 28 2.16 -3.27 11.71
CA ALA A 28 3.21 -4.00 11.02
C ALA A 28 3.89 -5.10 11.86
N GLU A 29 3.76 -5.07 13.19
CA GLU A 29 4.33 -6.07 14.10
C GLU A 29 3.35 -7.20 14.43
N LEU A 30 2.08 -7.04 14.06
CA LEU A 30 1.05 -8.05 14.30
C LEU A 30 1.16 -9.21 13.30
N SER A 31 0.69 -10.38 13.73
CA SER A 31 0.54 -11.51 12.80
C SER A 31 -0.54 -11.22 11.76
N ALA A 32 -0.45 -11.86 10.58
CA ALA A 32 -1.46 -11.72 9.54
C ALA A 32 -2.88 -12.07 10.03
N ARG A 33 -3.01 -13.00 10.99
CA ARG A 33 -4.30 -13.35 11.60
C ARG A 33 -4.85 -12.22 12.46
N GLU A 34 -3.99 -11.56 13.23
CA GLU A 34 -4.37 -10.41 14.05
C GLU A 34 -4.75 -9.23 13.18
N VAL A 35 -3.96 -8.89 12.15
CA VAL A 35 -4.32 -7.83 11.19
C VAL A 35 -5.71 -8.09 10.61
N CYS A 36 -6.00 -9.30 10.12
CA CYS A 36 -7.34 -9.64 9.61
C CYS A 36 -8.44 -9.46 10.66
N ARG A 37 -8.19 -9.86 11.91
CA ARG A 37 -9.15 -9.72 13.00
C ARG A 37 -9.44 -8.26 13.30
N ILE A 38 -8.41 -7.42 13.41
CA ILE A 38 -8.51 -5.98 13.70
C ILE A 38 -9.20 -5.24 12.55
N THR A 39 -8.89 -5.56 11.30
CA THR A 39 -9.54 -4.96 10.11
C THR A 39 -11.01 -5.34 9.99
N ALA A 40 -11.41 -6.49 10.49
CA ALA A 40 -12.82 -6.89 10.52
C ALA A 40 -13.59 -6.38 11.74
N ASP A 41 -12.92 -5.73 12.70
CA ASP A 41 -13.52 -5.32 13.97
C ASP A 41 -14.05 -3.87 13.86
N PRO A 42 -15.38 -3.65 13.91
CA PRO A 42 -15.96 -2.30 13.81
C PRO A 42 -15.62 -1.41 15.02
N GLU A 43 -15.12 -1.97 16.12
CA GLU A 43 -14.66 -1.22 17.29
C GLU A 43 -13.19 -0.83 17.18
N GLN A 44 -12.42 -1.43 16.26
CA GLN A 44 -11.03 -1.09 15.97
C GLN A 44 -10.92 -0.46 14.58
N PHE A 45 -10.78 0.87 14.55
CA PHE A 45 -10.66 1.62 13.30
C PHE A 45 -9.33 1.29 12.60
N SER A 46 -9.33 0.28 11.74
CA SER A 46 -8.26 0.07 10.76
C SER A 46 -8.83 0.16 9.34
N GLY A 47 -8.37 1.18 8.62
CA GLY A 47 -8.90 1.55 7.32
C GLY A 47 -8.28 0.76 6.17
N GLY A 48 -8.86 0.91 4.97
CA GLY A 48 -8.29 0.38 3.74
C GLY A 48 -6.90 0.95 3.40
N GLY A 49 -6.55 2.12 3.94
CA GLY A 49 -5.23 2.76 3.76
C GLY A 49 -4.11 1.96 4.45
N ALA A 50 -4.31 1.60 5.73
CA ALA A 50 -3.35 0.78 6.46
C ALA A 50 -3.13 -0.60 5.81
N VAL A 51 -4.20 -1.26 5.35
CA VAL A 51 -4.11 -2.54 4.63
C VAL A 51 -3.41 -2.38 3.27
N ALA A 52 -3.65 -1.27 2.58
CA ALA A 52 -2.94 -0.94 1.35
C ALA A 52 -1.43 -0.77 1.59
N ALA A 53 -1.05 -0.10 2.67
CA ALA A 53 0.34 0.08 3.06
C ALA A 53 1.04 -1.27 3.36
N LEU A 54 0.40 -2.15 4.15
CA LEU A 54 0.91 -3.50 4.41
C LEU A 54 1.05 -4.31 3.11
N SER A 55 0.07 -4.19 2.20
CA SER A 55 0.10 -4.86 0.89
C SER A 55 1.29 -4.39 0.03
N ALA A 56 1.60 -3.09 0.04
CA ALA A 56 2.79 -2.55 -0.59
C ALA A 56 4.08 -3.08 0.06
N GLY A 57 4.09 -3.24 1.39
CA GLY A 57 5.17 -3.89 2.13
C GLY A 57 5.43 -5.33 1.68
N TYR A 58 4.38 -6.12 1.43
CA TYR A 58 4.51 -7.47 0.88
C TYR A 58 5.03 -7.48 -0.56
N ALA A 59 4.57 -6.54 -1.41
CA ALA A 59 5.11 -6.39 -2.76
C ALA A 59 6.62 -6.03 -2.75
N ALA A 60 7.05 -5.15 -1.83
CA ALA A 60 8.45 -4.85 -1.62
C ALA A 60 9.25 -6.06 -1.13
N ALA A 61 8.69 -6.86 -0.20
CA ALA A 61 9.32 -8.06 0.32
C ALA A 61 9.61 -9.10 -0.77
N ILE A 62 8.62 -9.36 -1.64
CA ILE A 62 8.75 -10.29 -2.75
C ILE A 62 9.78 -9.77 -3.77
N THR A 63 9.76 -8.47 -4.05
CA THR A 63 10.76 -7.83 -4.94
C THR A 63 12.17 -7.96 -4.38
N LEU A 64 12.34 -7.76 -3.06
CA LEU A 64 13.61 -7.91 -2.36
C LEU A 64 14.14 -9.36 -2.40
N LEU A 65 13.26 -10.34 -2.24
CA LEU A 65 13.61 -11.75 -2.41
C LEU A 65 14.20 -12.00 -3.80
N VAL A 66 13.53 -11.53 -4.86
CA VAL A 66 14.00 -11.71 -6.24
C VAL A 66 15.33 -11.01 -6.47
N ALA A 67 15.49 -9.77 -5.99
CA ALA A 67 16.75 -9.02 -6.09
C ALA A 67 17.92 -9.77 -5.42
N ARG A 68 17.71 -10.31 -4.22
CA ARG A 68 18.71 -11.14 -3.49
C ARG A 68 19.07 -12.41 -4.25
N LEU A 69 18.08 -13.10 -4.83
CA LEU A 69 18.32 -14.30 -5.64
C LEU A 69 19.09 -13.98 -6.92
N SER A 70 18.75 -12.87 -7.60
CA SER A 70 19.47 -12.39 -8.77
C SER A 70 20.92 -12.05 -8.44
N GLU A 71 21.15 -11.39 -7.31
CA GLU A 71 22.48 -11.01 -6.89
C GLU A 71 23.34 -12.22 -6.51
N ARG A 72 22.77 -13.17 -5.77
CA ARG A 72 23.45 -14.43 -5.47
C ARG A 72 23.90 -15.14 -6.75
N ARG A 73 23.08 -15.15 -7.80
CA ARG A 73 23.45 -15.74 -9.11
C ARG A 73 24.57 -14.97 -9.81
N ARG A 74 24.55 -13.63 -9.77
CA ARG A 74 25.61 -12.79 -10.36
C ARG A 74 26.95 -13.02 -9.69
N ARG A 75 27.00 -13.00 -8.36
CA ARG A 75 28.23 -13.27 -7.58
C ARG A 75 28.85 -14.61 -7.89
N MET A 76 28.02 -15.65 -8.07
CA MET A 76 28.49 -16.99 -8.45
C MET A 76 29.08 -17.06 -9.87
N ARG A 77 28.70 -16.13 -10.78
CA ARG A 77 29.12 -16.15 -12.19
C ARG A 77 30.26 -15.17 -12.51
N ALA A 78 30.25 -13.98 -11.92
CA ALA A 78 31.09 -12.85 -12.34
C ALA A 78 32.04 -12.32 -11.25
N GLY A 79 32.05 -12.91 -10.05
CA GLY A 79 32.71 -12.30 -8.88
C GLY A 79 31.87 -11.16 -8.29
N ALA A 80 32.33 -10.55 -7.18
CA ALA A 80 31.55 -9.56 -6.44
C ALA A 80 31.26 -8.31 -7.28
N THR A 81 29.97 -8.01 -7.46
CA THR A 81 29.49 -6.77 -8.11
C THR A 81 28.85 -5.83 -7.09
N ASP A 82 28.87 -4.54 -7.41
CA ASP A 82 28.43 -3.41 -6.59
C ASP A 82 26.88 -3.30 -6.47
N ALA A 83 26.24 -4.39 -6.04
CA ALA A 83 24.79 -4.54 -5.98
C ALA A 83 24.14 -3.93 -4.74
N TYR A 84 24.88 -3.10 -4.00
CA TYR A 84 24.46 -2.57 -2.72
C TYR A 84 23.30 -1.55 -2.84
N SER A 85 22.96 -1.06 -4.04
CA SER A 85 21.97 0.01 -4.23
C SER A 85 20.50 -0.46 -4.30
N VAL A 86 20.21 -1.61 -4.93
CA VAL A 86 18.82 -2.08 -5.11
C VAL A 86 18.26 -2.67 -3.83
N GLU A 87 19.05 -3.49 -3.12
CA GLU A 87 18.64 -4.09 -1.85
C GLU A 87 18.32 -3.01 -0.80
N GLN A 88 19.19 -2.01 -0.64
CA GLN A 88 18.97 -0.92 0.32
C GLN A 88 17.71 -0.11 -0.04
N LYS A 89 17.50 0.18 -1.32
CA LYS A 89 16.29 0.88 -1.77
C LYS A 89 15.01 0.08 -1.46
N LEU A 90 15.03 -1.23 -1.60
CA LEU A 90 13.88 -2.09 -1.30
C LEU A 90 13.63 -2.23 0.19
N LEU A 91 14.67 -2.31 1.01
CA LEU A 91 14.57 -2.30 2.47
C LEU A 91 14.00 -0.98 2.98
N ASP A 92 14.48 0.14 2.44
CA ASP A 92 13.95 1.47 2.73
C ASP A 92 12.46 1.60 2.34
N LEU A 93 12.10 1.22 1.12
CA LEU A 93 10.70 1.21 0.67
C LEU A 93 9.81 0.33 1.56
N GLN A 94 10.26 -0.88 1.88
CA GLN A 94 9.53 -1.79 2.77
C GLN A 94 9.30 -1.15 4.14
N SER A 95 10.34 -0.57 4.75
CA SER A 95 10.21 0.12 6.04
C SER A 95 9.23 1.29 5.96
N ARG A 96 9.29 2.08 4.89
CA ARG A 96 8.34 3.18 4.67
C ARG A 96 6.91 2.71 4.54
N PHE A 97 6.65 1.61 3.84
CA PHE A 97 5.31 1.02 3.71
C PHE A 97 4.76 0.49 5.03
N LEU A 98 5.59 -0.22 5.81
CA LEU A 98 5.18 -0.71 7.13
C LEU A 98 4.84 0.45 8.07
N THR A 99 5.71 1.47 8.13
CA THR A 99 5.47 2.70 8.91
C THR A 99 4.26 3.50 8.40
N ALA A 100 3.95 3.43 7.10
CA ALA A 100 2.79 4.11 6.53
C ALA A 100 1.46 3.49 7.01
N ALA A 101 1.46 2.19 7.35
CA ALA A 101 0.28 1.55 7.91
C ALA A 101 -0.08 2.15 9.27
N ASP A 102 0.90 2.34 10.15
CA ASP A 102 0.70 2.95 11.47
C ASP A 102 0.36 4.45 11.40
N ARG A 103 0.94 5.14 10.41
CA ARG A 103 0.60 6.55 10.13
C ARG A 103 -0.86 6.71 9.71
N ASP A 104 -1.36 5.84 8.81
CA ASP A 104 -2.78 5.87 8.39
C ASP A 104 -3.74 5.68 9.58
N LEU A 105 -3.43 4.76 10.49
CA LEU A 105 -4.21 4.57 11.72
C LEU A 105 -4.17 5.81 12.62
N SER A 106 -2.98 6.41 12.78
CA SER A 106 -2.80 7.61 13.60
C SER A 106 -3.54 8.82 13.02
N ALA A 107 -3.50 9.01 11.70
CA ALA A 107 -4.21 10.06 11.00
C ALA A 107 -5.73 9.87 11.09
N LEU A 108 -6.21 8.63 10.98
CA LEU A 108 -7.62 8.30 11.16
C LEU A 108 -8.10 8.60 12.58
N ASP A 109 -7.36 8.18 13.61
CA ASP A 109 -7.70 8.49 15.00
C ASP A 109 -7.75 10.01 15.25
N ALA A 110 -6.73 10.74 14.80
CA ALA A 110 -6.69 12.20 14.91
C ALA A 110 -7.89 12.86 14.21
N LEU A 111 -8.25 12.40 13.01
CA LEU A 111 -9.40 12.90 12.27
C LEU A 111 -10.72 12.64 13.01
N LEU A 112 -10.90 11.43 13.55
CA LEU A 112 -12.09 11.05 14.31
C LEU A 112 -12.21 11.86 15.62
N GLN A 113 -11.10 12.07 16.32
CA GLN A 113 -11.07 12.91 17.51
C GLN A 113 -11.41 14.37 17.18
N ALA A 114 -10.82 14.93 16.13
CA ALA A 114 -11.11 16.29 15.69
C ALA A 114 -12.59 16.44 15.25
N GLN A 115 -13.14 15.45 14.57
CA GLN A 115 -14.55 15.42 14.17
C GLN A 115 -15.49 15.39 15.39
N ARG A 116 -15.16 14.60 16.42
CA ARG A 116 -15.92 14.58 17.68
C ARG A 116 -15.88 15.95 18.36
N ASN A 117 -14.71 16.57 18.44
CA ASN A 117 -14.57 17.92 19.02
C ASN A 117 -15.43 18.95 18.30
N VAL A 118 -15.49 18.93 16.97
CA VAL A 118 -16.36 19.82 16.18
C VAL A 118 -17.83 19.59 16.51
N ARG A 119 -18.28 18.33 16.62
CA ARG A 119 -19.66 17.98 16.99
C ARG A 119 -20.04 18.52 18.37
N ASP A 120 -19.07 18.57 19.28
CA ASP A 120 -19.26 19.03 20.65
C ASP A 120 -19.07 20.56 20.78
N GLY A 121 -19.04 21.29 19.66
CA GLY A 121 -18.99 22.76 19.60
C GLY A 121 -17.59 23.36 19.50
N GLY A 122 -16.56 22.53 19.28
CA GLY A 122 -15.18 22.96 19.09
C GLY A 122 -14.89 23.61 17.73
N SER A 123 -13.69 24.18 17.60
CA SER A 123 -13.22 24.79 16.35
C SER A 123 -13.10 23.77 15.21
N ARG A 124 -13.39 24.19 13.98
CA ARG A 124 -13.19 23.39 12.76
C ARG A 124 -11.74 23.33 12.29
N GLU A 125 -10.89 24.26 12.71
CA GLU A 125 -9.50 24.34 12.21
C GLU A 125 -8.70 23.04 12.43
N PRO A 126 -8.72 22.39 13.62
CA PRO A 126 -8.02 21.12 13.81
C PRO A 126 -8.61 19.97 12.99
N TYR A 127 -9.91 19.99 12.72
CA TYR A 127 -10.57 19.00 11.86
C TYR A 127 -10.12 19.13 10.41
N ILE A 128 -10.06 20.35 9.89
CA ILE A 128 -9.57 20.64 8.54
C ILE A 128 -8.11 20.18 8.41
N ALA A 129 -7.24 20.52 9.37
CA ALA A 129 -5.85 20.11 9.34
C ALA A 129 -5.67 18.57 9.38
N ALA A 130 -6.44 17.88 10.23
CA ALA A 130 -6.43 16.41 10.27
C ALA A 130 -6.95 15.79 8.96
N LEU A 131 -7.96 16.40 8.35
CA LEU A 131 -8.53 15.95 7.08
C LEU A 131 -7.56 16.16 5.91
N GLU A 132 -6.81 17.28 5.90
CA GLU A 132 -5.74 17.52 4.94
C GLU A 132 -4.63 16.47 5.05
N ALA A 133 -4.21 16.14 6.28
CA ALA A 133 -3.24 15.08 6.50
C ALA A 133 -3.76 13.73 5.98
N ALA A 134 -4.98 13.35 6.35
CA ALA A 134 -5.64 12.13 5.89
C ALA A 134 -5.83 12.07 4.36
N ALA A 135 -5.91 13.23 3.67
CA ALA A 135 -5.97 13.29 2.21
C ALA A 135 -4.58 13.13 1.55
N ARG A 136 -3.52 13.64 2.19
CA ARG A 136 -2.16 13.66 1.64
C ARG A 136 -1.40 12.35 1.88
N GLU A 137 -1.59 11.69 3.01
CA GLU A 137 -0.88 10.46 3.36
C GLU A 137 -1.07 9.33 2.33
N PRO A 138 -2.28 9.01 1.85
CA PRO A 138 -2.45 7.93 0.88
C PRO A 138 -1.87 8.28 -0.50
N VAL A 139 -1.75 9.57 -0.83
CA VAL A 139 -1.05 10.04 -2.04
C VAL A 139 0.46 9.82 -1.92
N ALA A 140 1.03 10.12 -0.76
CA ALA A 140 2.44 9.84 -0.48
C ALA A 140 2.74 8.33 -0.53
N LEU A 141 1.85 7.50 0.01
CA LEU A 141 1.93 6.04 -0.11
C LEU A 141 1.91 5.59 -1.58
N ALA A 142 1.00 6.14 -2.39
CA ALA A 142 0.95 5.83 -3.82
C ALA A 142 2.24 6.25 -4.55
N ASP A 143 2.82 7.41 -4.22
CA ASP A 143 4.10 7.84 -4.77
C ASP A 143 5.25 6.87 -4.44
N ASP A 144 5.29 6.36 -3.22
CA ASP A 144 6.26 5.33 -2.82
C ASP A 144 6.02 3.99 -3.54
N ILE A 145 4.75 3.61 -3.76
CA ILE A 145 4.41 2.44 -4.58
C ILE A 145 4.88 2.64 -6.03
N ALA A 146 4.76 3.83 -6.60
CA ALA A 146 5.28 4.13 -7.93
C ALA A 146 6.82 3.96 -7.98
N LEU A 147 7.54 4.32 -6.92
CA LEU A 147 8.98 4.06 -6.80
C LEU A 147 9.29 2.56 -6.73
N LEU A 148 8.49 1.78 -5.99
CA LEU A 148 8.61 0.32 -5.95
C LEU A 148 8.41 -0.27 -7.36
N LEU A 149 7.36 0.12 -8.08
CA LEU A 149 7.09 -0.40 -9.42
C LEU A 149 8.21 -0.11 -10.41
N LYS A 150 8.88 1.05 -10.32
CA LYS A 150 10.09 1.33 -11.11
C LYS A 150 11.23 0.35 -10.81
N VAL A 151 11.38 -0.08 -9.55
CA VAL A 151 12.36 -1.13 -9.20
C VAL A 151 11.93 -2.48 -9.76
N VAL A 152 10.64 -2.83 -9.65
CA VAL A 152 10.12 -4.07 -10.23
C VAL A 152 10.31 -4.11 -11.75
N GLN A 153 10.05 -3.00 -12.44
CA GLN A 153 10.25 -2.84 -13.88
C GLN A 153 11.72 -3.03 -14.29
N HIS A 154 12.67 -2.54 -13.48
CA HIS A 154 14.08 -2.82 -13.69
C HIS A 154 14.38 -4.31 -13.53
N GLU A 155 13.94 -4.92 -12.42
CA GLU A 155 14.27 -6.31 -12.08
C GLU A 155 13.58 -7.34 -12.99
N VAL A 156 12.41 -7.04 -13.56
CA VAL A 156 11.62 -8.01 -14.37
C VAL A 156 12.34 -8.42 -15.65
N THR A 157 13.20 -7.54 -16.19
CA THR A 157 14.00 -7.83 -17.39
C THR A 157 15.11 -8.87 -17.09
N ALA A 158 15.73 -8.79 -15.91
CA ALA A 158 16.81 -9.68 -15.48
C ALA A 158 16.33 -10.91 -14.70
N ALA A 159 15.03 -10.98 -14.39
CA ALA A 159 14.46 -12.08 -13.61
C ALA A 159 14.69 -13.43 -14.29
N SER A 160 14.78 -14.50 -13.49
CA SER A 160 14.80 -15.86 -14.02
C SER A 160 13.38 -16.35 -14.28
N ARG A 161 13.22 -17.45 -15.04
CA ARG A 161 11.92 -18.14 -15.20
C ARG A 161 11.24 -18.51 -13.88
N PHE A 162 12.02 -18.71 -12.82
CA PHE A 162 11.51 -19.11 -11.50
C PHE A 162 11.10 -17.92 -10.62
N THR A 163 11.43 -16.69 -11.04
CA THR A 163 11.22 -15.48 -10.23
C THR A 163 10.47 -14.38 -11.00
N VAL A 164 10.15 -14.59 -12.27
CA VAL A 164 9.41 -13.61 -13.09
C VAL A 164 7.96 -13.49 -12.62
N SER A 165 7.35 -14.60 -12.20
CA SER A 165 6.00 -14.61 -11.61
C SER A 165 5.94 -13.81 -10.31
N ASP A 166 6.99 -13.85 -9.49
CA ASP A 166 7.08 -13.10 -8.23
C ASP A 166 7.06 -11.59 -8.48
N LEU A 167 7.76 -11.12 -9.51
CA LEU A 167 7.76 -9.70 -9.89
C LEU A 167 6.46 -9.26 -10.54
N GLY A 168 5.82 -10.12 -11.34
CA GLY A 168 4.47 -9.86 -11.85
C GLY A 168 3.43 -9.77 -10.72
N ALA A 169 3.54 -10.67 -9.73
CA ALA A 169 2.70 -10.63 -8.53
C ALA A 169 2.95 -9.36 -7.71
N ALA A 170 4.21 -8.97 -7.51
CA ALA A 170 4.57 -7.72 -6.83
C ALA A 170 3.98 -6.49 -7.55
N ALA A 171 4.00 -6.47 -8.89
CA ALA A 171 3.38 -5.40 -9.67
C ALA A 171 1.85 -5.37 -9.53
N ALA A 172 1.20 -6.54 -9.57
CA ALA A 172 -0.25 -6.62 -9.40
C ALA A 172 -0.70 -6.19 -7.99
N ILE A 173 0.00 -6.66 -6.95
CA ILE A 173 -0.25 -6.28 -5.55
C ILE A 173 0.00 -4.77 -5.36
N GLY A 174 1.13 -4.24 -5.87
CA GLY A 174 1.43 -2.82 -5.81
C GLY A 174 0.37 -1.95 -6.47
N ARG A 175 -0.08 -2.33 -7.68
CA ARG A 175 -1.18 -1.65 -8.37
C ARG A 175 -2.46 -1.62 -7.53
N GLY A 176 -2.87 -2.76 -6.99
CA GLY A 176 -4.06 -2.86 -6.14
C GLY A 176 -3.93 -2.06 -4.84
N ALA A 177 -2.77 -2.09 -4.20
CA ALA A 177 -2.47 -1.30 -3.01
C ALA A 177 -2.58 0.21 -3.28
N ALA A 178 -2.00 0.69 -4.38
CA ALA A 178 -2.11 2.09 -4.76
C ALA A 178 -3.55 2.49 -5.07
N GLN A 179 -4.30 1.65 -5.78
CA GLN A 179 -5.72 1.90 -6.05
C GLN A 179 -6.52 2.02 -4.74
N ALA A 180 -6.28 1.11 -3.79
CA ALA A 180 -6.93 1.14 -2.47
C ALA A 180 -6.58 2.42 -1.69
N ALA A 181 -5.31 2.81 -1.64
CA ALA A 181 -4.87 4.04 -1.00
C ALA A 181 -5.47 5.30 -1.66
N LEU A 182 -5.49 5.38 -2.99
CA LEU A 182 -6.01 6.55 -3.69
C LEU A 182 -7.53 6.68 -3.55
N LEU A 183 -8.28 5.58 -3.33
CA LEU A 183 -9.69 5.66 -2.98
C LEU A 183 -9.92 6.35 -1.64
N THR A 184 -9.07 6.09 -0.62
CA THR A 184 -9.19 6.77 0.68
C THR A 184 -8.85 8.26 0.55
N ALA A 185 -7.80 8.62 -0.21
CA ALA A 185 -7.49 10.02 -0.50
C ALA A 185 -8.64 10.74 -1.22
N LYS A 186 -9.29 10.10 -2.21
CA LYS A 186 -10.43 10.70 -2.93
C LYS A 186 -11.61 11.04 -2.01
N VAL A 187 -11.90 10.18 -1.02
CA VAL A 187 -12.92 10.45 -0.02
C VAL A 187 -12.56 11.70 0.79
N ASN A 188 -11.32 11.78 1.28
CA ASN A 188 -10.88 12.92 2.10
C ASN A 188 -10.80 14.22 1.29
N VAL A 189 -10.38 14.16 0.02
CA VAL A 189 -10.43 15.30 -0.91
C VAL A 189 -11.87 15.78 -1.12
N ALA A 190 -12.83 14.88 -1.33
CA ALA A 190 -14.23 15.27 -1.49
C ALA A 190 -14.77 15.99 -0.24
N LEU A 191 -14.36 15.57 0.95
CA LEU A 191 -14.69 16.26 2.19
C LEU A 191 -14.02 17.65 2.26
N LEU A 192 -12.73 17.78 1.91
CA LEU A 192 -12.03 19.08 1.90
C LEU A 192 -12.71 20.11 0.99
N ARG A 193 -13.26 19.67 -0.15
CA ARG A 193 -14.04 20.54 -1.05
C ARG A 193 -15.26 21.17 -0.38
N THR A 194 -15.83 20.50 0.62
CA THR A 194 -16.96 21.02 1.39
C THR A 194 -16.54 21.92 2.55
N GLU A 195 -15.29 21.81 3.01
CA GLU A 195 -14.78 22.55 4.17
C GLU A 195 -14.04 23.84 3.81
N LEU A 196 -13.35 23.87 2.67
CA LEU A 196 -12.47 24.97 2.29
C LEU A 196 -13.11 25.90 1.25
N ILE A 197 -12.87 27.21 1.39
CA ILE A 197 -13.28 28.21 0.39
C ILE A 197 -12.24 28.28 -0.75
N ASP A 198 -10.95 28.31 -0.40
CA ASP A 198 -9.87 28.22 -1.39
C ASP A 198 -9.68 26.76 -1.81
N GLN A 199 -9.78 26.52 -3.11
CA GLN A 199 -9.75 25.18 -3.71
C GLN A 199 -8.43 24.86 -4.40
N ALA A 200 -7.48 25.81 -4.48
CA ALA A 200 -6.25 25.62 -5.26
C ALA A 200 -5.44 24.39 -4.82
N ASP A 201 -5.24 24.23 -3.50
CA ASP A 201 -4.52 23.09 -2.95
C ASP A 201 -5.30 21.77 -3.06
N VAL A 202 -6.62 21.83 -2.96
CA VAL A 202 -7.51 20.67 -3.10
C VAL A 202 -7.50 20.16 -4.55
N ASP A 203 -7.52 21.08 -5.52
CA ASP A 203 -7.42 20.79 -6.94
C ASP A 203 -6.05 20.22 -7.32
N ALA A 204 -4.97 20.78 -6.76
CA ALA A 204 -3.62 20.25 -6.96
C ALA A 204 -3.49 18.82 -6.41
N LEU A 205 -4.08 18.54 -5.24
CA LEU A 205 -4.09 17.20 -4.65
C LEU A 205 -4.92 16.22 -5.48
N ALA A 206 -6.09 16.64 -5.97
CA ALA A 206 -6.91 15.82 -6.86
C ALA A 206 -6.18 15.49 -8.19
N ALA A 207 -5.53 16.48 -8.80
CA ALA A 207 -4.74 16.27 -10.01
C ALA A 207 -3.55 15.32 -9.77
N ARG A 208 -2.91 15.41 -8.58
CA ARG A 208 -1.85 14.49 -8.18
C ARG A 208 -2.35 13.05 -8.08
N ILE A 209 -3.52 12.83 -7.47
CA ILE A 209 -4.17 11.52 -7.37
C ILE A 209 -4.34 10.89 -8.76
N ASP A 210 -4.89 11.64 -9.72
CA ASP A 210 -5.14 11.10 -11.07
C ASP A 210 -3.84 10.85 -11.84
N THR A 211 -2.85 11.74 -11.67
CA THR A 211 -1.52 11.59 -12.27
C THR A 211 -0.82 10.33 -11.76
N VAL A 212 -0.75 10.14 -10.43
CA VAL A 212 -0.05 9.00 -9.85
C VAL A 212 -0.80 7.69 -10.13
N ALA A 213 -2.14 7.70 -10.11
CA ALA A 213 -2.95 6.56 -10.51
C ALA A 213 -2.59 6.10 -11.93
N THR A 214 -2.55 7.04 -12.88
CA THR A 214 -2.24 6.75 -14.29
C THR A 214 -0.83 6.18 -14.45
N GLN A 215 0.15 6.76 -13.77
CA GLN A 215 1.55 6.30 -13.83
C GLN A 215 1.72 4.88 -13.28
N ILE A 216 1.10 4.60 -12.14
CA ILE A 216 1.12 3.27 -11.51
C ILE A 216 0.44 2.24 -12.40
N ASP A 217 -0.73 2.57 -12.93
CA ASP A 217 -1.50 1.67 -13.78
C ASP A 217 -0.72 1.25 -15.02
N ALA A 218 -0.14 2.23 -15.72
CA ALA A 218 0.68 2.01 -16.90
C ALA A 218 1.92 1.16 -16.59
N CYS A 219 2.67 1.51 -15.52
CA CYS A 219 3.89 0.79 -15.15
C CYS A 219 3.59 -0.66 -14.72
N ALA A 220 2.57 -0.87 -13.89
CA ALA A 220 2.17 -2.21 -13.47
C ALA A 220 1.69 -3.05 -14.65
N GLN A 221 0.91 -2.47 -15.57
CA GLN A 221 0.43 -3.17 -16.75
C GLN A 221 1.59 -3.59 -17.66
N GLU A 222 2.59 -2.73 -17.86
CA GLU A 222 3.78 -3.08 -18.62
C GLU A 222 4.54 -4.26 -17.99
N ILE A 223 4.77 -4.23 -16.67
CA ILE A 223 5.44 -5.32 -15.95
C ILE A 223 4.66 -6.64 -16.09
N ILE A 224 3.34 -6.59 -15.96
CA ILE A 224 2.46 -7.77 -16.10
C ILE A 224 2.53 -8.32 -17.54
N ASN A 225 2.54 -7.45 -18.55
CA ASN A 225 2.66 -7.85 -19.95
C ASN A 225 4.01 -8.55 -20.21
N VAL A 226 5.12 -7.96 -19.74
CA VAL A 226 6.45 -8.58 -19.82
C VAL A 226 6.45 -9.92 -19.09
N THR A 227 5.85 -10.00 -17.91
CA THR A 227 5.75 -11.24 -17.14
C THR A 227 5.01 -12.33 -17.93
N ASN A 228 3.84 -12.02 -18.49
CA ASN A 228 3.04 -12.97 -19.26
C ASN A 228 3.76 -13.45 -20.53
N GLN A 229 4.46 -12.54 -21.22
CA GLN A 229 5.27 -12.89 -22.38
C GLN A 229 6.35 -13.90 -21.98
N ARG A 230 7.11 -13.62 -20.92
CA ARG A 230 8.19 -14.48 -20.43
C ARG A 230 7.72 -15.83 -19.88
N ILE A 231 6.49 -15.88 -19.34
CA ILE A 231 5.86 -17.14 -18.94
C ILE A 231 5.49 -18.00 -20.18
N SER A 232 5.08 -17.35 -21.27
CA SER A 232 4.60 -18.03 -22.48
C SER A 232 5.70 -18.44 -23.45
N GLU A 233 6.93 -17.92 -23.29
CA GLU A 233 8.07 -18.25 -24.14
C GLU A 233 8.38 -19.76 -24.08
N PRO A 234 8.43 -20.47 -25.23
CA PRO A 234 8.79 -21.87 -25.27
C PRO A 234 10.16 -22.05 -24.61
N HIS A 235 10.23 -23.02 -23.71
CA HIS A 235 11.52 -23.36 -23.10
C HIS A 235 12.47 -23.74 -24.21
N ALA A 236 13.58 -23.02 -24.35
CA ALA A 236 14.74 -23.57 -25.04
C ALA A 236 15.09 -24.86 -24.30
N THR A 237 14.72 -26.00 -24.89
CA THR A 237 15.25 -27.30 -24.51
C THR A 237 16.75 -27.09 -24.43
N ARG A 238 17.38 -27.51 -23.33
CA ARG A 238 18.83 -27.69 -23.32
C ARG A 238 19.16 -28.73 -24.40
N ALA A 239 19.31 -28.28 -25.64
CA ALA A 239 19.97 -29.01 -26.68
C ALA A 239 21.45 -28.90 -26.37
N ALA A 240 22.05 -30.02 -26.01
CA ALA A 240 23.47 -30.28 -26.07
C ALA A 240 24.39 -29.29 -25.32
N ASP A 241 24.43 -29.38 -23.99
CA ASP A 241 25.74 -29.40 -23.34
C ASP A 241 26.15 -30.87 -23.24
N GLY A 242 26.75 -31.35 -24.33
CA GLY A 242 27.55 -32.57 -24.33
C GLY A 242 28.96 -32.27 -23.83
N MET A 243 29.57 -33.30 -23.23
CA MET A 243 30.91 -33.41 -22.63
C MET A 243 31.09 -32.89 -21.20
#